data_AF-A0A8A2VK77-F1
#
_entry.id   AF-A0A8A2VK77-F1
#
_cell.length_a   1.000
_cell.length_b   1.000
_cell.length_c   1.000
_cell.angle_alpha   90.00
_cell.angle_beta   90.00
_cell.angle_gamma   90.00
#
_symmetry.space_group_name_H-M   'P 1'
#
loop_
_entity.id
_entity.type
_entity.pdbx_description
1 polymer ?
#
loop_
_entity_poly.entity_id
_entity_poly.type
_entity_poly.pdbx_seq_one_letter_code
_entity_poly.pdbx_strand_id
1 'polypeptide(L)'
;MHSACCAIDAEQLQTFSEVAYDLWFNDNVDILPVTTDPLPRVAEMRDRYDLDIQLHADPDGEVADRYSGTEETSHGLIGISRVYVIDEEGTVRFEQVADHPADRTYGNWVRYFIRNDYEDPFGE
;
A
#
# COMPACT_ATOMS: atom_id res chain seq x y z
N MET A 1 -13.75 -13.47 -4.22
CA MET A 1 -12.72 -13.34 -3.17
C MET A 1 -11.69 -12.33 -3.64
N HIS A 2 -11.97 -11.04 -3.40
CA HIS A 2 -10.97 -9.97 -3.41
C HIS A 2 -11.31 -9.18 -2.16
N SER A 3 -10.65 -9.50 -1.06
CA SER A 3 -10.48 -8.58 0.06
C SER A 3 -8.96 -8.39 0.15
N ALA A 4 -8.48 -7.36 0.83
CA ALA A 4 -7.05 -7.12 0.98
C ALA A 4 -6.27 -8.32 1.58
N CYS A 5 -6.97 -9.32 2.09
CA CYS A 5 -6.42 -10.60 2.51
C CYS A 5 -6.24 -11.61 1.35
N CYS A 6 -6.17 -11.18 0.10
CA CYS A 6 -5.75 -12.07 -0.99
C CYS A 6 -4.22 -12.22 -0.95
N ALA A 7 -3.71 -13.40 -1.32
CA ALA A 7 -2.28 -13.69 -1.29
C ALA A 7 -1.43 -12.68 -2.09
N ILE A 8 -2.08 -12.03 -3.05
CA ILE A 8 -1.52 -11.07 -3.96
C ILE A 8 -1.27 -9.70 -3.29
N ASP A 9 -2.22 -9.18 -2.51
CA ASP A 9 -2.03 -7.95 -1.72
C ASP A 9 -1.02 -8.17 -0.59
N ALA A 10 -1.01 -9.37 -0.01
CA ALA A 10 -0.04 -9.76 1.01
C ALA A 10 1.41 -9.74 0.49
N GLU A 11 1.64 -10.15 -0.77
CA GLU A 11 2.98 -10.09 -1.40
C GLU A 11 3.46 -8.64 -1.52
N GLN A 12 2.61 -7.74 -2.00
CA GLN A 12 2.96 -6.32 -2.10
C GLN A 12 3.29 -5.74 -0.72
N LEU A 13 2.44 -5.99 0.28
CA LEU A 13 2.64 -5.52 1.65
C LEU A 13 3.91 -6.07 2.29
N GLN A 14 4.30 -7.32 2.02
CA GLN A 14 5.58 -7.86 2.48
C GLN A 14 6.75 -7.05 1.93
N THR A 15 6.74 -6.68 0.64
CA THR A 15 7.85 -5.88 0.08
C THR A 15 7.98 -4.51 0.71
N PHE A 16 6.87 -3.91 1.15
CA PHE A 16 6.88 -2.67 1.94
C PHE A 16 7.33 -2.92 3.39
N SER A 17 6.89 -4.01 4.00
CA SER A 17 7.33 -4.42 5.34
C SER A 17 8.85 -4.59 5.41
N GLU A 18 9.45 -5.25 4.42
CA GLU A 18 10.90 -5.48 4.35
C GLU A 18 11.74 -4.21 4.33
N VAL A 19 11.22 -3.11 3.76
CA VAL A 19 11.94 -1.83 3.65
C VAL A 19 11.50 -0.81 4.70
N ALA A 20 10.46 -1.10 5.48
CA ALA A 20 9.81 -0.14 6.37
C ALA A 20 10.77 0.47 7.39
N TYR A 21 11.55 -0.38 8.07
CA TYR A 21 12.50 0.08 9.07
C TYR A 21 13.61 0.94 8.44
N ASP A 22 14.11 0.54 7.27
CA ASP A 22 15.16 1.27 6.55
C ASP A 22 14.68 2.66 6.12
N LEU A 23 13.48 2.75 5.55
CA LEU A 23 12.86 4.01 5.13
C LEU A 23 12.55 4.93 6.32
N TRP A 24 12.00 4.40 7.41
CA TRP A 24 11.75 5.19 8.61
C TRP A 24 13.07 5.70 9.22
N PHE A 25 14.05 4.81 9.38
CA PHE A 25 15.29 5.13 10.09
C PHE A 25 16.23 6.05 9.29
N ASN A 26 16.37 5.82 7.98
CA ASN A 26 17.33 6.55 7.15
C ASN A 26 16.71 7.72 6.39
N ASP A 27 15.42 7.64 6.04
CA ASP A 27 14.78 8.58 5.12
C ASP A 27 13.59 9.33 5.77
N ASN A 28 13.26 9.03 7.05
CA ASN A 28 12.12 9.62 7.77
C ASN A 28 10.77 9.41 7.04
N VAL A 29 10.60 8.24 6.41
CA VAL A 29 9.41 7.89 5.63
C VAL A 29 8.56 6.86 6.38
N ASP A 30 7.29 7.20 6.60
CA ASP A 30 6.28 6.29 7.13
C ASP A 30 5.55 5.54 6.00
N ILE A 31 5.22 4.27 6.23
CA ILE A 31 4.38 3.47 5.34
C ILE A 31 3.01 3.29 5.99
N LEU A 32 1.95 3.72 5.30
CA LEU A 32 0.58 3.74 5.82
C LEU A 32 -0.38 2.96 4.90
N PRO A 33 -0.38 1.62 4.94
CA PRO A 33 -1.34 0.82 4.18
C PRO A 33 -2.75 0.95 4.77
N VAL A 34 -3.73 1.08 3.87
CA VAL A 34 -5.17 1.18 4.19
C VAL A 34 -5.91 0.08 3.42
N THR A 35 -6.88 -0.57 4.07
CA THR A 35 -7.68 -1.64 3.49
C THR A 35 -9.14 -1.51 3.88
N THR A 36 -10.06 -1.90 2.99
CA THR A 36 -11.50 -1.97 3.28
C THR A 36 -11.91 -3.13 4.19
N ASP A 37 -10.96 -3.94 4.66
CA ASP A 37 -11.25 -5.00 5.62
C ASP A 37 -11.46 -4.44 7.05
N PRO A 38 -12.34 -5.06 7.86
CA PRO A 38 -12.57 -4.63 9.23
C PRO A 38 -11.38 -4.95 10.14
N LEU A 39 -11.23 -4.17 11.23
CA LEU A 39 -10.08 -4.24 12.15
C LEU A 39 -9.69 -5.66 12.60
N PRO A 40 -10.61 -6.58 12.98
CA PRO A 40 -10.22 -7.94 13.37
C PRO A 40 -9.47 -8.70 12.27
N ARG A 41 -9.88 -8.50 11.00
CA ARG A 41 -9.26 -9.15 9.85
C ARG A 41 -7.94 -8.50 9.47
N VAL A 42 -7.85 -7.18 9.62
CA VAL A 42 -6.61 -6.42 9.46
C VAL A 42 -5.55 -6.89 10.46
N ALA A 43 -5.93 -7.06 11.73
CA ALA A 43 -5.05 -7.62 12.76
C ALA A 43 -4.62 -9.06 12.44
N GLU A 44 -5.57 -9.92 12.08
CA GLU A 44 -5.29 -11.30 11.67
C GLU A 44 -4.31 -11.37 10.48
N MET A 45 -4.47 -10.48 9.50
CA MET A 45 -3.61 -10.42 8.33
C MET A 45 -2.18 -10.01 8.70
N ARG A 46 -2.01 -8.97 9.51
CA ARG A 46 -0.72 -8.53 10.01
C ARG A 46 0.01 -9.67 10.72
N ASP A 47 -0.69 -10.37 11.62
CA ASP A 47 -0.12 -11.49 12.38
C ASP A 47 0.20 -12.69 11.48
N ARG A 48 -0.70 -13.03 10.54
CA ARG A 48 -0.54 -14.17 9.62
C ARG A 48 0.69 -14.02 8.72
N TYR A 49 0.96 -12.81 8.25
CA TYR A 49 2.04 -12.54 7.31
C TYR A 49 3.28 -11.91 7.96
N ASP A 50 3.31 -11.83 9.30
CA ASP A 50 4.42 -11.29 10.10
C ASP A 50 4.86 -9.90 9.60
N LEU A 51 3.88 -9.00 9.39
CA LEU A 51 4.16 -7.66 8.87
C LEU A 51 4.65 -6.73 10.00
N ASP A 52 5.81 -6.10 9.75
CA ASP A 52 6.43 -5.10 10.62
C ASP A 52 5.72 -3.73 10.55
N ILE A 53 4.91 -3.52 9.52
CA ILE A 53 4.09 -2.32 9.33
C ILE A 53 2.71 -2.46 9.98
N GLN A 54 2.15 -1.34 10.44
CA GLN A 54 0.76 -1.28 10.86
C GLN A 54 -0.15 -1.22 9.64
N LEU A 55 -1.30 -1.88 9.71
CA LEU A 55 -2.34 -1.82 8.68
C LEU A 55 -3.54 -1.05 9.23
N HIS A 56 -4.15 -0.18 8.41
CA HIS A 56 -5.30 0.62 8.79
C HIS A 56 -6.58 0.07 8.17
N ALA A 57 -7.62 -0.08 9.00
CA ALA A 57 -8.94 -0.54 8.58
C ALA A 57 -9.80 0.65 8.14
N ASP A 58 -10.41 0.53 6.96
CA ASP A 58 -11.37 1.46 6.35
C ASP A 58 -12.64 0.69 5.92
N PRO A 59 -13.37 0.08 6.87
CA PRO A 59 -14.45 -0.85 6.56
C PRO A 59 -15.60 -0.23 5.77
N ASP A 60 -15.78 1.09 5.88
CA ASP A 60 -16.80 1.86 5.16
C ASP A 60 -16.28 2.37 3.79
N GLY A 61 -14.98 2.19 3.51
CA GLY A 61 -14.33 2.60 2.27
C GLY A 61 -14.23 4.11 2.09
N GLU A 62 -14.38 4.93 3.14
CA GLU A 62 -14.39 6.39 3.01
C GLU A 62 -13.04 6.95 2.55
N VAL A 63 -11.94 6.32 2.97
CA VAL A 63 -10.59 6.67 2.56
C VAL A 63 -10.33 6.13 1.16
N ALA A 64 -10.66 4.86 0.92
CA ALA A 64 -10.51 4.22 -0.38
C ALA A 64 -11.29 4.99 -1.46
N ASP A 65 -12.57 5.29 -1.27
CA ASP A 65 -13.42 6.01 -2.25
C ASP A 65 -12.82 7.37 -2.63
N ARG A 66 -12.26 8.09 -1.64
CA ARG A 66 -11.66 9.39 -1.86
C ARG A 66 -10.36 9.35 -2.67
N TYR A 67 -9.50 8.36 -2.43
CA TYR A 67 -8.11 8.40 -2.92
C TYR A 67 -7.81 7.33 -3.96
N SER A 68 -8.38 6.14 -3.87
CA SER A 68 -8.12 5.05 -4.82
C SER A 68 -9.33 4.61 -5.64
N GLY A 69 -10.55 4.86 -5.13
CA GLY A 69 -11.79 4.33 -5.63
C GLY A 69 -12.17 3.00 -4.97
N THR A 70 -13.46 2.67 -5.04
CA THR A 70 -14.02 1.43 -4.51
C THR A 70 -14.87 0.71 -5.54
N GLU A 71 -15.01 -0.60 -5.39
CA GLU A 71 -15.91 -1.43 -6.18
C GLU A 71 -16.80 -2.29 -5.27
N GLU A 72 -18.09 -2.32 -5.57
CA GLU A 72 -19.04 -3.26 -4.95
C GLU A 72 -18.98 -4.60 -5.68
N THR A 73 -18.65 -5.66 -4.95
CA THR A 73 -18.58 -7.01 -5.51
C THR A 73 -19.61 -7.92 -4.85
N SER A 74 -19.79 -9.12 -5.41
CA SER A 74 -20.57 -10.18 -4.75
C SER A 74 -20.02 -10.62 -3.38
N HIS A 75 -18.84 -10.11 -2.98
CA HIS A 75 -18.16 -10.42 -1.73
C HIS A 75 -18.02 -9.20 -0.81
N GLY A 76 -18.68 -8.08 -1.13
CA GLY A 76 -18.63 -6.82 -0.39
C GLY A 76 -17.81 -5.73 -1.09
N LEU A 77 -17.64 -4.62 -0.39
CA LEU A 77 -16.90 -3.44 -0.81
C LEU A 77 -15.39 -3.72 -0.83
N ILE A 78 -14.75 -3.41 -1.94
CA ILE A 78 -13.30 -3.56 -2.13
C ILE A 78 -12.69 -2.21 -2.51
N GLY A 79 -11.49 -1.91 -2.03
CA GLY A 79 -10.70 -0.79 -2.53
C GLY A 79 -9.96 -1.15 -3.81
N ILE A 80 -9.80 -0.19 -4.72
CA ILE A 80 -8.86 -0.30 -5.83
C ILE A 80 -7.44 -0.12 -5.27
N SER A 81 -6.50 -0.99 -5.66
CA SER A 81 -5.12 -0.89 -5.19
C SER A 81 -4.42 0.33 -5.79
N ARG A 82 -3.77 1.11 -4.93
CA ARG A 82 -3.09 2.34 -5.31
C ARG A 82 -1.91 2.61 -4.39
N VAL A 83 -0.80 3.07 -4.95
CA VAL A 83 0.39 3.46 -4.17
C VAL A 83 0.71 4.93 -4.43
N TYR A 84 0.95 5.64 -3.33
CA TYR A 84 1.34 7.04 -3.32
C TYR A 84 2.68 7.22 -2.64
N VAL A 85 3.51 8.10 -3.18
CA VAL A 85 4.63 8.72 -2.46
C VAL A 85 4.31 10.20 -2.31
N ILE A 86 4.20 10.65 -1.07
CA ILE A 86 3.84 12.02 -0.72
C ILE A 86 5.00 12.62 0.06
N ASP A 87 5.45 13.81 -0.32
CA ASP A 87 6.52 14.51 0.39
C ASP A 87 6.01 15.29 1.62
N GLU A 88 6.93 15.90 2.35
CA GLU A 88 6.62 16.68 3.57
C GLU A 88 5.72 17.90 3.31
N GLU A 89 5.67 18.39 2.07
CA GLU A 89 4.81 19.51 1.66
C GLU A 89 3.40 19.03 1.27
N GLY A 90 3.15 17.72 1.28
CA GLY A 90 1.89 17.11 0.84
C GLY A 90 1.78 16.98 -0.68
N THR A 91 2.89 17.10 -1.41
CA THR A 91 2.92 16.94 -2.87
C THR A 91 3.02 15.45 -3.22
N VAL A 92 2.16 14.99 -4.12
CA VAL A 92 2.24 13.63 -4.68
C VAL A 92 3.43 13.57 -5.66
N ARG A 93 4.48 12.86 -5.27
CA ARG A 93 5.69 12.63 -6.08
C ARG A 93 5.57 11.41 -6.99
N PHE A 94 4.79 10.42 -6.57
CA PHE A 94 4.49 9.23 -7.36
C PHE A 94 3.07 8.77 -7.09
N GLU A 95 2.43 8.28 -8.15
CA GLU A 95 1.10 7.69 -8.10
C GLU A 95 1.08 6.49 -9.06
N GLN A 96 0.74 5.32 -8.55
CA GLN A 96 0.44 4.14 -9.36
C GLN A 96 -0.94 3.63 -8.99
N VAL A 97 -1.80 3.55 -10.00
CA VAL A 97 -3.13 2.95 -9.93
C VAL A 97 -3.06 1.57 -10.55
N ALA A 98 -3.59 0.56 -9.86
CA ALA A 98 -3.69 -0.76 -10.47
C ALA A 98 -4.83 -0.75 -11.51
N ASP A 99 -4.50 -1.04 -12.77
CA ASP A 99 -5.48 -1.28 -13.83
C ASP A 99 -5.89 -2.77 -13.85
N HIS A 100 -4.98 -3.64 -13.41
CA HIS A 100 -5.19 -5.08 -13.27
C HIS A 100 -4.87 -5.54 -11.86
N PRO A 101 -5.52 -6.60 -11.36
CA PRO A 101 -5.20 -7.19 -10.06
C PRO A 101 -3.75 -7.63 -9.92
N ALA A 102 -3.04 -7.85 -11.03
CA ALA A 102 -1.64 -8.25 -11.08
C ALA A 102 -0.65 -7.07 -10.96
N ASP A 103 -1.11 -5.83 -11.07
CA ASP A 103 -0.24 -4.66 -11.06
C ASP A 103 0.33 -4.43 -9.66
N ARG A 104 1.65 -4.23 -9.58
CA ARG A 104 2.37 -4.08 -8.32
C ARG A 104 3.33 -2.90 -8.37
N THR A 105 3.37 -2.20 -7.25
CA THR A 105 4.49 -1.34 -6.89
C THR A 105 5.20 -1.99 -5.71
N TYR A 106 6.48 -2.29 -5.86
CA TYR A 106 7.30 -2.94 -4.83
C TYR A 106 7.96 -1.91 -3.91
N GLY A 107 8.02 -2.20 -2.61
CA GLY A 107 8.63 -1.30 -1.63
C GLY A 107 10.09 -0.95 -1.95
N ASN A 108 10.86 -1.89 -2.49
CA ASN A 108 12.25 -1.64 -2.88
C ASN A 108 12.36 -0.64 -4.06
N TRP A 109 11.42 -0.67 -5.01
CA TRP A 109 11.36 0.31 -6.10
C TRP A 109 11.09 1.71 -5.53
N VAL A 110 10.09 1.82 -4.63
CA VAL A 110 9.75 3.08 -3.96
C VAL A 110 10.92 3.62 -3.16
N ARG A 111 11.66 2.75 -2.47
CA ARG A 111 12.87 3.14 -1.74
C ARG A 111 13.93 3.75 -2.65
N TYR A 112 14.21 3.14 -3.79
CA TYR A 112 15.18 3.72 -4.74
C TYR A 112 14.66 5.02 -5.35
N PHE A 113 13.38 5.09 -5.68
CA PHE A 113 12.74 6.30 -6.18
C PHE A 113 12.89 7.48 -5.20
N ILE A 114 12.61 7.26 -3.90
CA ILE A 114 12.79 8.29 -2.84
C ILE A 114 14.26 8.72 -2.74
N ARG A 115 15.19 7.77 -2.75
CA ARG A 115 16.64 8.04 -2.62
C ARG A 115 17.26 8.63 -3.89
N ASN A 116 16.54 8.62 -5.00
CA ASN A 116 16.95 9.19 -6.28
C ASN A 116 16.23 10.51 -6.56
N ASP A 117 15.96 11.30 -5.51
CA ASP A 117 15.29 12.61 -5.62
C ASP A 117 13.96 12.57 -6.40
N TYR A 118 13.22 11.47 -6.29
CA TYR A 118 11.95 11.22 -7.00
C TYR A 118 12.09 11.14 -8.52
N GLU A 119 13.25 10.75 -9.03
CA GLU A 119 13.46 10.37 -10.42
C GLU A 119 13.41 8.84 -10.59
N ASP A 120 13.02 8.36 -11.79
CA ASP A 120 12.95 6.92 -12.09
C ASP A 120 14.30 6.23 -11.82
N PRO A 121 14.38 5.33 -10.83
CA PRO A 121 15.64 4.71 -10.43
C PRO A 121 16.17 3.69 -11.44
N PHE A 122 15.35 3.26 -12.41
CA PHE A 122 15.70 2.23 -13.39
C PHE A 122 15.36 2.63 -14.82
N GLY A 123 15.31 3.94 -15.12
CA GLY A 123 15.05 4.45 -16.47
C GLY A 123 15.92 3.79 -17.55
N GLU A 124 15.51 3.93 -18.83
CA GLU A 124 16.32 3.47 -19.98
C GLU A 124 17.75 4.06 -20.01
#